data_AF-A0A0H5C9A1-F1
#
_entry.id   AF-A0A0H5C9A1-F1
#
_cell.length_a   1.000
_cell.length_b   1.000
_cell.length_c   1.000
_cell.angle_alpha   90.00
_cell.angle_beta   90.00
_cell.angle_gamma   90.00
#
_symmetry.space_group_name_H-M   'P 1'
#
loop_
_entity.id
_entity.type
_entity.pdbx_description
1 polymer ?
#
loop_
_entity_poly.entity_id
_entity_poly.type
_entity_poly.pdbx_seq_one_letter_code
_entity_poly.pdbx_strand_id
1 'polypeptide(L)'
;MDFLNSYLPTTIQDRPFVTLTYAQSLDSRISSGIGQRTAISHAETKEMTQYLRSQHDGILVGVNTALSDDPGLNCKLSLAQSPRPIIIDPHFKWDYCGSKMERLALEGVGQAPWIVISTECCEHSKVEYLRSKGGNVIEMELNNGSIDLRLLFTRLKQLGIDSLMCN
;
A
#
# COMPACT_ATOMS: atom_id res chain seq x y z
N MET A 1 11.99 3.58 20.43
CA MET A 1 12.29 3.27 19.01
C MET A 1 13.23 4.35 18.45
N ASP A 2 14.29 4.71 19.18
CA ASP A 2 15.02 5.95 18.90
C ASP A 2 15.92 5.87 17.67
N PHE A 3 16.36 4.66 17.29
CA PHE A 3 17.17 4.44 16.10
C PHE A 3 16.40 4.67 14.79
N LEU A 4 15.06 4.63 14.80
CA LEU A 4 14.24 4.86 13.61
C LEU A 4 14.00 6.34 13.32
N ASN A 5 14.23 7.23 14.29
CA ASN A 5 13.88 8.65 14.17
C ASN A 5 14.59 9.33 12.99
N SER A 6 15.83 8.94 12.69
CA SER A 6 16.60 9.44 11.53
C SER A 6 16.06 8.97 10.18
N TYR A 7 15.16 7.98 10.17
CA TYR A 7 14.58 7.36 8.97
C TYR A 7 13.08 7.61 8.85
N LEU A 8 12.50 8.42 9.75
CA LEU A 8 11.10 8.82 9.66
C LEU A 8 10.89 9.84 8.54
N PRO A 9 9.65 9.95 8.03
CA PRO A 9 9.36 10.85 6.94
C PRO A 9 9.75 12.30 7.22
N THR A 10 10.39 12.89 6.24
CA THR A 10 10.70 14.33 6.19
C THR A 10 9.99 14.96 5.01
N THR A 11 9.63 16.24 5.12
CA THR A 11 8.87 16.90 4.05
C THR A 11 9.72 17.08 2.80
N ILE A 12 9.25 16.53 1.68
CA ILE A 12 9.78 16.76 0.33
C ILE A 12 8.72 17.55 -0.45
N GLN A 13 9.13 18.55 -1.24
CA GLN A 13 8.18 19.44 -1.94
C GLN A 13 7.40 18.74 -3.07
N ASP A 14 8.08 18.01 -3.96
CA ASP A 14 7.47 17.57 -5.24
C ASP A 14 7.04 16.10 -5.31
N ARG A 15 7.25 15.35 -4.22
CA ARG A 15 6.91 13.93 -4.10
C ARG A 15 6.80 13.52 -2.63
N PRO A 16 6.14 12.39 -2.30
CA PRO A 16 6.21 11.82 -0.96
C PRO A 16 7.63 11.41 -0.59
N PHE A 17 7.94 11.46 0.71
CA PHE A 17 9.04 10.71 1.28
C PHE A 17 8.74 9.22 1.15
N VAL A 18 9.65 8.43 0.58
CA VAL A 18 9.42 7.00 0.33
C VAL A 18 10.32 6.16 1.22
N THR A 19 9.71 5.32 2.05
CA THR A 19 10.38 4.29 2.84
C THR A 19 10.17 2.94 2.19
N LEU A 20 11.23 2.32 1.66
CA LEU A 20 11.18 0.95 1.18
C LEU A 20 11.39 -0.01 2.35
N THR A 21 10.45 -0.92 2.56
CA THR A 21 10.59 -2.01 3.53
C THR A 21 10.68 -3.34 2.80
N TYR A 22 11.63 -4.18 3.20
CA TYR A 22 11.76 -5.54 2.68
C TYR A 22 12.21 -6.46 3.80
N ALA A 23 11.72 -7.69 3.79
CA ALA A 23 12.20 -8.75 4.67
C ALA A 23 13.02 -9.72 3.82
N GLN A 24 14.26 -10.00 4.23
CA GLN A 24 15.14 -10.96 3.57
C GLN A 24 15.54 -12.03 4.59
N SER A 25 15.51 -13.29 4.15
CA SER A 25 16.09 -14.39 4.95
C SER A 25 17.62 -14.24 4.96
N LEU A 26 18.29 -14.74 6.01
CA LEU A 26 19.75 -14.67 6.18
C LEU A 26 20.51 -15.23 4.94
N ASP A 27 19.92 -16.19 4.24
CA ASP A 27 20.46 -16.82 3.02
C ASP A 27 20.18 -16.03 1.72
N SER A 28 19.94 -14.71 1.81
CA SER A 28 19.67 -13.82 0.67
C SER A 28 18.38 -14.12 -0.12
N ARG A 29 17.51 -15.01 0.36
CA ARG A 29 16.24 -15.39 -0.31
C ARG A 29 15.07 -14.51 0.14
N ILE A 30 14.37 -13.92 -0.85
CA ILE A 30 13.14 -13.12 -0.68
C ILE A 30 11.89 -14.02 -0.66
N SER A 31 12.00 -15.27 -1.14
CA SER A 31 10.98 -16.32 -0.93
C SER A 31 11.62 -17.67 -0.66
N SER A 32 11.24 -18.33 0.43
CA SER A 32 11.20 -19.80 0.44
C SER A 32 10.03 -20.20 -0.45
N GLY A 33 10.18 -21.24 -1.27
CA GLY A 33 9.25 -21.57 -2.36
C GLY A 33 7.75 -21.61 -2.00
N ILE A 34 6.95 -21.54 -3.07
CA ILE A 34 5.48 -21.66 -3.17
C ILE A 34 4.78 -22.07 -1.86
N GLY A 35 4.04 -21.14 -1.27
CA GLY A 35 2.93 -21.46 -0.36
C GLY A 35 3.23 -21.55 1.14
N GLN A 36 4.45 -21.29 1.61
CA GLN A 36 4.72 -21.16 3.05
C GLN A 36 5.11 -19.73 3.42
N ARG A 37 4.21 -19.05 4.14
CA ARG A 37 4.57 -17.88 4.96
C ARG A 37 5.59 -18.36 5.99
N THR A 38 6.87 -18.17 5.72
CA THR A 38 7.89 -18.30 6.76
C THR A 38 7.63 -17.18 7.76
N ALA A 39 7.23 -17.55 8.98
CA ALA A 39 7.08 -16.60 10.09
C ALA A 39 8.48 -16.19 10.58
N ILE A 40 9.26 -15.51 9.72
CA ILE A 40 10.59 -14.99 10.04
C ILE A 40 10.46 -13.74 10.94
N SER A 41 9.29 -13.11 10.96
CA SER A 41 9.03 -11.89 11.72
C SER A 41 8.76 -12.19 13.20
N HIS A 42 9.80 -12.03 14.02
CA HIS A 42 9.69 -11.98 15.48
C HIS A 42 8.74 -10.84 15.91
N ALA A 43 8.24 -10.87 17.15
CA ALA A 43 7.29 -9.89 17.67
C ALA A 43 7.77 -8.44 17.47
N GLU A 44 9.07 -8.20 17.63
CA GLU A 44 9.72 -6.90 17.43
C GLU A 44 9.60 -6.39 15.98
N THR A 45 9.71 -7.27 14.97
CA THR A 45 9.52 -6.89 13.56
C THR A 45 8.07 -6.48 13.27
N LYS A 46 7.11 -7.13 13.92
CA LYS A 46 5.69 -6.77 13.79
C LYS A 46 5.43 -5.41 14.41
N GLU A 47 5.96 -5.15 15.60
CA GLU A 47 5.86 -3.84 16.26
C GLU A 47 6.53 -2.74 15.43
N MET A 48 7.72 -2.99 14.87
CA MET A 48 8.38 -2.07 13.95
C MET A 48 7.54 -1.74 12.73
N THR A 49 6.92 -2.75 12.11
CA THR A 49 6.04 -2.53 10.94
C THR A 49 4.83 -1.70 11.32
N GLN A 50 4.22 -1.95 12.48
CA GLN A 50 3.08 -1.16 12.94
C GLN A 50 3.47 0.28 13.27
N TYR A 51 4.64 0.48 13.88
CA TYR A 51 5.19 1.81 14.15
C TYR A 51 5.41 2.56 12.84
N LEU A 52 6.12 1.97 11.87
CA LEU A 52 6.33 2.59 10.56
C LEU A 52 5.01 2.94 9.87
N ARG A 53 4.02 2.05 9.89
CA ARG A 53 2.67 2.35 9.35
C ARG A 53 2.01 3.54 10.02
N SER A 54 2.17 3.71 11.34
CA SER A 54 1.62 4.88 12.05
C SER A 54 2.28 6.21 11.68
N GLN A 55 3.48 6.16 11.08
CA GLN A 55 4.26 7.34 10.73
C GLN A 55 4.13 7.72 9.24
N HIS A 56 3.36 6.98 8.45
CA HIS A 56 3.21 7.25 7.01
C HIS A 56 1.76 7.50 6.62
N ASP A 57 1.54 8.35 5.62
CA ASP A 57 0.20 8.67 5.12
C ASP A 57 -0.34 7.56 4.21
N GLY A 58 0.55 6.88 3.48
CA GLY A 58 0.20 5.82 2.54
C GLY A 58 1.08 4.59 2.66
N ILE A 59 0.52 3.45 2.27
CA ILE A 59 1.24 2.17 2.12
C ILE A 59 0.99 1.60 0.73
N LEU A 60 2.07 1.37 -0.03
CA LEU A 60 2.01 0.96 -1.43
C LEU A 60 2.42 -0.51 -1.59
N VAL A 61 1.60 -1.25 -2.34
CA VAL A 61 1.88 -2.63 -2.77
C VAL A 61 1.52 -2.84 -4.25
N GLY A 62 2.09 -3.86 -4.87
CA GLY A 62 1.67 -4.32 -6.20
C GLY A 62 0.44 -5.24 -6.14
N VAL A 63 -0.28 -5.35 -7.26
CA VAL A 63 -1.44 -6.22 -7.41
C VAL A 63 -1.17 -7.68 -7.06
N ASN A 64 0.02 -8.21 -7.38
CA ASN A 64 0.36 -9.60 -7.08
C ASN A 64 0.33 -9.88 -5.58
N THR A 65 0.84 -8.95 -4.76
CA THR A 65 0.79 -9.03 -3.30
C THR A 65 -0.65 -8.95 -2.79
N ALA A 66 -1.47 -8.06 -3.36
CA ALA A 66 -2.89 -7.95 -2.98
C ALA A 66 -3.67 -9.24 -3.28
N LEU A 67 -3.42 -9.86 -4.43
CA LEU A 67 -4.03 -11.12 -4.86
C LEU A 67 -3.54 -12.33 -4.05
N SER A 68 -2.24 -12.42 -3.74
CA SER A 68 -1.67 -13.59 -3.08
C SER A 68 -1.85 -13.58 -1.56
N ASP A 69 -1.74 -12.41 -0.92
CA ASP A 69 -1.67 -12.31 0.53
C ASP A 69 -2.95 -11.82 1.21
N ASP A 70 -3.87 -11.22 0.45
CA ASP A 70 -5.04 -10.48 0.94
C ASP A 70 -4.71 -9.64 2.20
N PRO A 71 -3.77 -8.69 2.08
CA PRO A 71 -3.23 -8.00 3.24
C PRO A 71 -4.25 -6.98 3.78
N GLY A 72 -4.23 -6.74 5.10
CA GLY A 72 -5.10 -5.73 5.70
C GLY A 72 -4.58 -4.29 5.56
N LEU A 73 -3.26 -4.13 5.40
CA LEU A 73 -2.53 -2.86 5.24
C LEU A 73 -2.83 -1.73 6.27
N ASN A 74 -3.57 -2.03 7.34
CA ASN A 74 -3.88 -1.08 8.39
C ASN A 74 -2.82 -1.01 9.51
N CYS A 75 -2.86 0.08 10.27
CA CYS A 75 -2.12 0.21 11.54
C CYS A 75 -3.00 -0.19 12.71
N LYS A 76 -2.56 -1.18 13.50
CA LYS A 76 -3.23 -1.66 14.71
C LYS A 76 -2.89 -0.85 15.96
N LEU A 77 -1.81 -0.06 15.93
CA LEU A 77 -1.39 0.77 17.07
C LEU A 77 -2.21 2.06 17.18
N SER A 78 -2.63 2.62 16.05
CA SER A 78 -3.46 3.82 16.00
C SER A 78 -4.40 3.75 14.80
N LEU A 79 -5.68 3.51 15.08
CA LEU A 79 -6.70 3.42 14.04
C LEU A 79 -6.88 4.76 13.31
N ALA A 80 -6.78 5.88 14.06
CA ALA A 80 -6.89 7.23 13.52
C ALA A 80 -5.72 7.61 12.59
N GLN A 81 -4.57 6.94 12.71
CA GLN A 81 -3.37 7.18 11.91
C GLN A 81 -3.04 5.97 11.02
N SER A 82 -4.04 5.14 10.69
CA SER A 82 -3.81 4.04 9.75
C SER A 82 -3.46 4.62 8.38
N PRO A 83 -2.39 4.15 7.71
CA PRO A 83 -2.03 4.66 6.38
C PRO A 83 -3.10 4.28 5.36
N ARG A 84 -3.20 5.04 4.29
CA ARG A 84 -4.06 4.72 3.15
C ARG A 84 -3.42 3.63 2.29
N PRO A 85 -4.10 2.50 2.04
CA PRO A 85 -3.58 1.50 1.11
C PRO A 85 -3.58 2.04 -0.32
N ILE A 86 -2.48 1.83 -1.04
CA ILE A 86 -2.29 2.19 -2.44
C ILE A 86 -1.88 0.93 -3.19
N ILE A 87 -2.65 0.52 -4.20
CA ILE A 87 -2.43 -0.73 -4.93
C ILE A 87 -2.13 -0.40 -6.39
N ILE A 88 -0.98 -0.83 -6.89
CA ILE A 88 -0.64 -0.72 -8.31
C ILE A 88 -1.25 -1.92 -9.06
N ASP A 89 -2.34 -1.67 -9.78
CA ASP A 89 -3.07 -2.67 -10.57
C ASP A 89 -3.53 -2.08 -11.92
N PRO A 90 -2.62 -1.95 -12.90
CA PRO A 90 -2.91 -1.32 -14.20
C PRO A 90 -4.12 -1.90 -14.94
N HIS A 91 -4.45 -3.16 -14.69
CA HIS A 91 -5.52 -3.88 -15.37
C HIS A 91 -6.75 -4.11 -14.48
N PHE A 92 -6.76 -3.55 -13.28
CA PHE A 92 -7.83 -3.67 -12.28
C PHE A 92 -8.29 -5.11 -12.01
N LYS A 93 -7.32 -6.04 -11.92
CA LYS A 93 -7.53 -7.47 -11.68
C LYS A 93 -7.98 -7.79 -10.26
N TRP A 94 -7.55 -7.01 -9.26
CA TRP A 94 -7.88 -7.25 -7.86
C TRP A 94 -9.30 -6.80 -7.55
N ASP A 95 -10.03 -7.61 -6.80
CA ASP A 95 -11.39 -7.31 -6.35
C ASP A 95 -11.35 -6.80 -4.90
N TYR A 96 -11.78 -5.55 -4.72
CA TYR A 96 -11.93 -4.98 -3.39
C TYR A 96 -13.12 -5.60 -2.64
N CYS A 97 -14.20 -5.93 -3.36
CA CYS A 97 -15.38 -6.58 -2.79
C CYS A 97 -15.02 -7.98 -2.27
N GLY A 98 -15.33 -8.26 -1.00
CA GLY A 98 -14.99 -9.50 -0.31
C GLY A 98 -13.55 -9.54 0.22
N SER A 99 -12.73 -8.53 -0.02
CA SER A 99 -11.34 -8.49 0.46
C SER A 99 -11.26 -8.23 1.96
N LYS A 100 -10.12 -8.58 2.57
CA LYS A 100 -9.85 -8.20 3.95
C LYS A 100 -9.79 -6.69 4.15
N MET A 101 -9.28 -5.94 3.18
CA MET A 101 -9.23 -4.47 3.25
C MET A 101 -10.62 -3.88 3.33
N GLU A 102 -11.58 -4.40 2.56
CA GLU A 102 -12.97 -3.94 2.63
C GLU A 102 -13.55 -4.14 4.02
N ARG A 103 -13.40 -5.34 4.57
CA ARG A 103 -13.90 -5.63 5.92
C ARG A 103 -13.30 -4.68 6.96
N LEU A 104 -11.98 -4.45 6.92
CA LEU A 104 -11.32 -3.55 7.86
C LEU A 104 -11.74 -2.08 7.69
N ALA A 105 -12.00 -1.64 6.46
CA ALA A 105 -12.52 -0.31 6.20
C ALA A 105 -13.95 -0.14 6.73
N LEU A 106 -14.82 -1.14 6.54
CA LEU A 106 -16.18 -1.16 7.07
C LEU A 106 -16.23 -1.21 8.61
N GLU A 107 -15.28 -1.91 9.23
CA GLU A 107 -15.10 -1.96 10.68
C GLU A 107 -14.53 -0.64 11.26
N GLY A 108 -14.13 0.32 10.42
CA GLY A 108 -13.53 1.59 10.83
C GLY A 108 -12.12 1.46 11.40
N VAL A 109 -11.47 0.31 11.18
CA VAL A 109 -10.12 -0.02 11.67
C VAL A 109 -9.06 0.05 10.56
N GLY A 110 -9.44 0.53 9.38
CA GLY A 110 -8.60 0.72 8.22
C GLY A 110 -9.21 1.72 7.24
N GLN A 111 -8.47 2.08 6.22
CA GLN A 111 -8.95 2.96 5.15
C GLN A 111 -9.22 2.16 3.88
N ALA A 112 -10.24 2.58 3.12
CA ALA A 112 -10.46 2.04 1.80
C ALA A 112 -9.29 2.42 0.86
N PRO A 113 -8.92 1.54 -0.10
CA PRO A 113 -7.72 1.69 -0.89
C PRO A 113 -7.88 2.74 -2.00
N TRP A 114 -6.74 3.27 -2.44
CA TRP A 114 -6.58 3.90 -3.74
C TRP A 114 -5.93 2.92 -4.71
N ILE A 115 -6.55 2.70 -5.87
CA ILE A 115 -6.06 1.75 -6.87
C ILE A 115 -5.53 2.51 -8.08
N VAL A 116 -4.26 2.29 -8.41
CA VAL A 116 -3.63 2.86 -9.60
C VAL A 116 -3.95 1.96 -10.79
N ILE A 117 -4.68 2.48 -11.76
CA ILE A 117 -5.16 1.75 -12.94
C ILE A 117 -4.68 2.42 -14.23
N SER A 118 -4.63 1.65 -15.33
CA SER A 118 -4.42 2.21 -16.66
C SER A 118 -5.61 3.07 -17.06
N THR A 119 -5.38 4.18 -17.78
CA THR A 119 -6.45 4.97 -18.44
C THR A 119 -7.26 4.15 -19.45
N GLU A 120 -6.74 3.01 -19.91
CA GLU A 120 -7.44 2.10 -20.82
C GLU A 120 -8.38 1.11 -20.08
N CYS A 121 -8.40 1.13 -18.75
CA CYS A 121 -9.25 0.24 -17.97
C CYS A 121 -10.72 0.69 -17.96
N CYS A 122 -11.63 -0.23 -18.29
CA CYS A 122 -13.07 0.05 -18.47
C CYS A 122 -13.98 -0.56 -17.40
N GLU A 123 -13.48 -0.81 -16.19
CA GLU A 123 -14.19 -1.50 -15.08
C GLU A 123 -15.09 -0.56 -14.24
N HIS A 124 -16.05 0.11 -14.90
CA HIS A 124 -16.86 1.18 -14.31
C HIS A 124 -17.62 0.76 -13.04
N SER A 125 -18.17 -0.45 -13.02
CA SER A 125 -18.91 -0.99 -11.86
C SER A 125 -17.99 -1.19 -10.64
N LYS A 126 -16.76 -1.69 -10.86
CA LYS A 126 -15.76 -1.84 -9.79
C LYS A 126 -15.30 -0.49 -9.25
N VAL A 127 -15.09 0.50 -10.12
CA VAL A 127 -14.75 1.88 -9.72
C VAL A 127 -15.85 2.48 -8.85
N GLU A 128 -17.11 2.38 -9.29
CA GLU A 128 -18.25 2.92 -8.56
C GLU A 128 -18.42 2.24 -7.20
N TYR A 129 -18.30 0.91 -7.16
CA TYR A 129 -18.33 0.16 -5.91
C TYR A 129 -17.24 0.63 -4.93
N LEU A 130 -15.99 0.72 -5.40
CA LEU A 130 -14.86 1.18 -4.59
C LEU A 130 -15.10 2.59 -4.03
N ARG A 131 -15.55 3.52 -4.87
CA ARG A 131 -15.86 4.91 -4.47
C ARG A 131 -16.99 4.97 -3.45
N SER A 132 -18.02 4.14 -3.60
CA SER A 132 -19.13 4.06 -2.64
C SER A 132 -18.69 3.65 -1.23
N LYS A 133 -17.54 2.97 -1.11
CA LYS A 133 -16.94 2.52 0.15
C LYS A 133 -15.80 3.43 0.63
N GLY A 134 -15.64 4.61 0.03
CA GLY A 134 -14.61 5.60 0.40
C GLY A 134 -13.23 5.37 -0.22
N GLY A 135 -13.09 4.40 -1.13
CA GLY A 135 -11.88 4.21 -1.91
C GLY A 135 -11.86 5.12 -3.14
N ASN A 136 -10.78 5.05 -3.93
CA ASN A 136 -10.70 5.79 -5.18
C ASN A 136 -9.78 5.10 -6.21
N VAL A 137 -9.83 5.56 -7.45
CA VAL A 137 -8.89 5.17 -8.49
C VAL A 137 -7.99 6.34 -8.89
N ILE A 138 -6.73 6.02 -9.21
CA ILE A 138 -5.75 6.94 -9.78
C ILE A 138 -5.45 6.42 -11.17
N GLU A 139 -6.01 7.08 -12.17
CA GLU A 139 -5.81 6.73 -13.57
C GLU A 139 -4.45 7.25 -14.06
N MET A 140 -3.71 6.39 -14.75
CA MET A 140 -2.38 6.69 -15.28
C MET A 140 -2.18 6.07 -16.65
N GLU A 141 -1.48 6.78 -17.53
CA GLU A 141 -1.04 6.21 -18.80
C GLU A 141 0.10 5.21 -18.58
N LEU A 142 0.12 4.15 -19.39
CA LEU A 142 1.21 3.19 -19.38
C LEU A 142 2.34 3.65 -20.29
N ASN A 143 3.55 3.71 -19.76
CA ASN A 143 4.77 3.93 -20.51
C ASN A 143 5.47 2.58 -20.72
N ASN A 144 5.57 2.13 -21.98
CA ASN A 144 6.10 0.81 -22.34
C ASN A 144 5.45 -0.35 -21.55
N GLY A 145 4.15 -0.27 -21.31
CA GLY A 145 3.40 -1.29 -20.55
C GLY A 145 3.59 -1.23 -19.03
N SER A 146 4.19 -0.15 -18.49
CA SER A 146 4.43 0.03 -17.06
C SER A 146 4.01 1.41 -16.56
N ILE A 147 3.74 1.54 -15.26
CA ILE A 147 3.41 2.82 -14.63
C ILE A 147 4.71 3.61 -14.36
N ASP A 148 4.80 4.87 -14.80
CA ASP A 148 5.92 5.74 -14.39
C ASP A 148 5.77 6.14 -12.92
N LEU A 149 6.58 5.53 -12.06
CA LEU A 149 6.57 5.77 -10.62
C LEU A 149 6.86 7.22 -10.24
N ARG A 150 7.62 7.98 -11.04
CA ARG A 150 7.88 9.39 -10.75
C ARG A 150 6.59 10.19 -10.87
N LEU A 151 5.84 9.95 -11.95
CA LEU A 151 4.53 10.59 -12.15
C LEU A 151 3.55 10.16 -11.06
N LEU A 152 3.53 8.87 -10.70
CA LEU A 152 2.68 8.36 -9.62
C LEU A 152 2.98 9.09 -8.31
N PHE A 153 4.25 9.23 -7.94
CA PHE A 153 4.64 9.92 -6.70
C PHE A 153 4.25 11.39 -6.71
N THR A 154 4.41 12.10 -7.82
CA THR A 154 3.92 13.48 -7.95
C THR A 154 2.40 13.57 -7.81
N ARG A 155 1.65 12.64 -8.42
CA ARG A 155 0.19 12.56 -8.27
C ARG A 155 -0.23 12.27 -6.82
N LEU A 156 0.41 11.33 -6.16
CA LEU A 156 0.15 11.01 -4.75
C LEU A 156 0.40 12.22 -3.84
N LYS A 157 1.49 12.97 -4.09
CA LYS A 157 1.77 14.22 -3.37
C LYS A 157 0.65 15.24 -3.55
N GLN A 158 0.17 15.45 -4.78
CA GLN A 158 -0.96 16.35 -5.08
C GLN A 158 -2.26 15.92 -4.39
N LEU A 159 -2.42 14.61 -4.15
CA LEU A 159 -3.55 14.06 -3.42
C LEU A 159 -3.37 14.08 -1.90
N GLY A 160 -2.30 14.68 -1.39
CA GLY A 160 -2.03 14.86 0.04
C GLY A 160 -1.29 13.71 0.72
N ILE A 161 -0.67 12.80 -0.05
CA ILE A 161 0.24 11.79 0.51
C ILE A 161 1.64 12.40 0.58
N ASP A 162 2.07 12.78 1.78
CA ASP A 162 3.39 13.37 2.03
C ASP A 162 4.46 12.31 2.32
N SER A 163 4.04 11.12 2.73
CA SER A 163 4.89 10.01 3.10
C SER A 163 4.29 8.67 2.68
N LEU A 164 5.13 7.81 2.11
CA LEU A 164 4.74 6.53 1.54
C LEU A 164 5.67 5.41 2.01
N MET A 165 5.08 4.37 2.59
CA MET A 165 5.78 3.11 2.88
C MET A 165 5.54 2.13 1.74
N CYS A 166 6.59 1.55 1.16
CA CYS A 166 6.48 0.54 0.11
C CYS A 166 6.80 -0.85 0.67
N ASN A 167 5.96 -1.82 0.32
CA ASN A 167 6.02 -3.22 0.77
C ASN A 167 6.12 -4.19 -0.40
#